data_AF-A0A1D2QQ94-F1
#
_entry.id   AF-A0A1D2QQ94-F1
#
_cell.length_a   1.000
_cell.length_b   1.000
_cell.length_c   1.000
_cell.angle_alpha   90.00
_cell.angle_beta   90.00
_cell.angle_gamma   90.00
#
_symmetry.space_group_name_H-M   'P 1'
#
loop_
_entity.id
_entity.type
_entity.pdbx_description
1 polymer ?
#
loop_
_entity_poly.entity_id
_entity_poly.type
_entity_poly.pdbx_seq_one_letter_code
_entity_poly.pdbx_strand_id
1 'polypeptide(L)'
;MSQQLIRKQFLVSSSNVNKIERLAEEKGTSATEIVRLAIDAFDPEGVYSVNSNDLMTLVADQLKEAISSTQRANKKVAQTLKSLEEKKH
;
A
#
# COMPACT_ATOMS: atom_id res chain seq x y z
N MET A 1 33.81 22.81 5.54
CA MET A 1 33.08 22.43 6.77
C MET A 1 33.22 20.91 6.95
N SER A 2 34.08 20.45 7.86
CA SER A 2 34.24 19.01 8.12
C SER A 2 33.00 18.47 8.85
N GLN A 3 32.37 17.42 8.33
CA GLN A 3 31.26 16.76 9.01
C GLN A 3 31.78 16.07 10.29
N GLN A 4 31.24 16.46 11.44
CA GLN A 4 31.66 15.95 12.73
C GLN A 4 30.94 14.63 13.00
N LEU A 5 31.65 13.50 12.91
CA LEU A 5 31.09 12.18 13.17
C LEU A 5 30.99 11.95 14.69
N ILE A 6 29.77 11.72 15.17
CA ILE A 6 29.49 11.42 16.58
C ILE A 6 29.08 9.96 16.71
N ARG A 7 29.82 9.19 17.50
CA ARG A 7 29.43 7.81 17.85
C ARG A 7 28.27 7.84 18.85
N LYS A 8 27.10 7.37 18.42
CA LYS A 8 25.93 7.17 19.29
C LYS A 8 25.79 5.69 19.62
N GLN A 9 25.50 5.37 20.88
CA GLN A 9 25.25 4.01 21.36
C GLN A 9 23.83 3.93 21.93
N PHE A 10 23.13 2.84 21.64
CA PHE A 10 21.76 2.60 22.08
C PHE A 10 21.65 1.21 22.70
N LEU A 11 20.92 1.10 23.81
CA LEU A 11 20.59 -0.18 24.39
C LEU A 11 19.34 -0.73 23.71
N VAL A 12 19.42 -1.93 23.16
CA VAL A 12 18.30 -2.63 22.49
C VAL A 12 18.19 -4.05 23.00
N SER A 13 16.97 -4.57 23.05
CA SER A 13 16.73 -5.96 23.43
C SER A 13 17.32 -6.93 22.39
N SER A 14 17.69 -8.14 22.83
CA SER A 14 18.21 -9.19 21.94
C SER A 14 17.26 -9.53 20.80
N SER A 15 15.95 -9.52 21.04
CA SER A 15 14.92 -9.71 20.01
C SER A 15 15.01 -8.65 18.89
N ASN A 16 15.25 -7.38 19.25
CA ASN A 16 15.39 -6.31 18.27
C ASN A 16 16.71 -6.41 17.50
N VAL A 17 17.79 -6.87 18.15
CA VAL A 17 19.07 -7.15 17.47
C VAL A 17 18.88 -8.21 16.39
N ASN A 18 18.28 -9.36 16.75
CA ASN A 18 18.01 -10.45 15.81
C ASN A 18 17.12 -10.00 14.64
N LYS A 19 16.15 -9.13 14.90
CA LYS A 19 15.28 -8.55 13.86
C LYS A 19 16.08 -7.70 12.86
N ILE A 20 16.98 -6.85 13.36
CA ILE A 20 17.81 -5.97 12.53
C ILE A 20 18.79 -6.79 11.69
N GLU A 21 19.45 -7.80 12.30
CA GLU A 21 20.39 -8.68 11.60
C GLU A 21 19.71 -9.44 10.46
N ARG A 22 18.55 -10.04 10.71
CA ARG A 22 17.77 -10.72 9.67
C ARG A 22 17.40 -9.78 8.52
N LEU A 23 16.96 -8.55 8.81
CA LEU A 23 16.63 -7.57 7.78
C LEU A 23 17.85 -7.12 6.98
N ALA A 24 19.02 -7.06 7.62
CA ALA A 24 20.28 -6.74 6.98
C ALA A 24 20.70 -7.85 6.00
N GLU A 25 20.58 -9.11 6.40
CA GLU A 25 20.82 -10.28 5.54
C GLU A 25 19.86 -10.30 4.34
N GLU A 26 18.56 -10.17 4.57
CA GLU A 26 17.52 -10.19 3.52
C GLU A 26 17.76 -9.08 2.46
N LYS A 27 18.32 -7.94 2.88
CA LYS A 27 18.58 -6.78 2.00
C LYS A 27 20.02 -6.67 1.50
N GLY A 28 20.91 -7.58 1.91
CA GLY A 28 22.33 -7.54 1.55
C GLY A 28 23.04 -6.25 1.99
N THR A 29 22.68 -5.70 3.15
CA THR A 29 23.24 -4.45 3.69
C THR A 29 23.69 -4.60 5.14
N SER A 30 24.22 -3.56 5.76
CA SER A 30 24.65 -3.58 7.17
C SER A 30 23.49 -3.31 8.13
N ALA A 31 23.57 -3.88 9.34
CA ALA A 31 22.63 -3.59 10.43
C ALA A 31 22.52 -2.09 10.74
N THR A 32 23.65 -1.36 10.66
CA THR A 32 23.66 0.09 10.86
C THR A 32 22.87 0.83 9.78
N GLU A 33 22.97 0.41 8.52
CA GLU A 33 22.20 0.99 7.43
C GLU A 33 20.69 0.74 7.61
N ILE A 34 20.31 -0.47 8.06
CA ILE A 34 18.92 -0.77 8.41
C ILE A 34 18.40 0.19 9.49
N VAL A 35 19.17 0.42 10.54
CA VAL A 35 18.79 1.36 11.61
C VAL A 35 18.68 2.79 11.08
N ARG A 36 19.61 3.22 10.21
CA ARG A 36 19.56 4.55 9.59
C ARG A 36 18.28 4.73 8.77
N LEU A 37 18.01 3.79 7.86
CA LEU A 37 16.80 3.82 7.03
C LEU A 37 15.52 3.79 7.88
N ALA A 38 15.51 3.02 8.96
CA ALA A 38 14.37 2.98 9.87
C ALA A 38 14.14 4.31 10.58
N ILE A 39 15.21 5.01 10.99
CA ILE A 39 15.12 6.35 11.59
C ILE A 39 14.62 7.36 10.54
N ASP A 40 15.20 7.34 9.34
CA ASP A 40 14.85 8.28 8.27
C ASP A 40 13.40 8.09 7.78
N ALA A 41 12.89 6.85 7.79
CA ALA A 41 11.52 6.51 7.42
C ALA A 41 10.52 6.61 8.58
N PHE A 42 10.97 6.86 9.82
CA PHE A 42 10.09 6.94 10.96
C PHE A 42 9.31 8.25 10.94
N ASP A 43 8.04 8.15 10.58
CA ASP A 43 7.08 9.26 10.63
C ASP A 43 6.13 9.05 11.83
N PRO A 44 6.32 9.78 12.95
CA PRO A 44 5.47 9.63 14.14
C PRO A 44 4.02 10.09 13.91
N GLU A 45 3.80 11.02 12.98
CA GLU A 45 2.46 11.51 12.62
C GLU A 45 1.85 10.71 11.45
N GLY A 46 2.68 9.90 10.78
CA GLY A 46 2.34 9.09 9.61
C GLY A 46 1.15 8.15 9.82
N VAL A 47 1.02 7.59 11.02
CA VAL A 47 -0.08 6.66 11.39
C VAL A 47 -1.44 7.35 11.38
N TYR A 48 -1.48 8.66 11.63
CA TYR A 48 -2.70 9.47 11.59
C TYR A 48 -2.84 10.28 10.29
N SER A 49 -1.75 10.45 9.53
CA SER A 49 -1.72 11.25 8.29
C SER A 49 -2.33 10.55 7.08
N VAL A 50 -2.36 9.21 7.08
CA VAL A 50 -3.13 8.46 6.08
C VAL A 50 -4.58 8.54 6.54
N ASN A 51 -5.28 9.56 6.05
CA ASN A 51 -6.71 9.74 6.23
C ASN A 51 -7.44 8.54 5.60
N SER A 52 -7.51 7.44 6.33
CA SER A 52 -8.00 6.12 5.87
C SER A 52 -9.40 6.23 5.26
N ASN A 53 -10.17 7.22 5.71
CA ASN A 53 -11.49 7.56 5.17
C ASN A 53 -11.44 8.03 3.70
N ASP A 54 -10.43 8.80 3.29
CA ASP A 54 -10.32 9.31 1.92
C ASP A 54 -9.98 8.17 0.94
N LEU A 55 -9.07 7.28 1.34
CA LEU A 55 -8.74 6.06 0.60
C LEU A 55 -9.95 5.12 0.49
N MET A 56 -10.68 4.90 1.59
CA MET A 56 -11.89 4.08 1.59
C MET A 56 -13.00 4.69 0.73
N THR A 57 -13.12 6.02 0.71
CA THR A 57 -14.08 6.72 -0.15
C THR A 57 -13.74 6.52 -1.62
N LEU A 58 -12.46 6.66 -2.00
CA LEU A 58 -12.02 6.45 -3.37
C LEU A 58 -12.28 5.01 -3.84
N VAL A 59 -11.97 4.01 -3.01
CA VAL A 59 -12.26 2.60 -3.33
C VAL A 59 -13.77 2.35 -3.45
N ALA A 60 -14.57 2.92 -2.54
CA ALA A 60 -16.02 2.79 -2.58
C ALA A 60 -16.62 3.40 -3.87
N ASP A 61 -16.12 4.54 -4.30
CA ASP A 61 -16.60 5.20 -5.51
C ASP A 61 -16.18 4.44 -6.78
N GLN A 62 -14.94 3.94 -6.82
CA GLN A 62 -14.50 3.08 -7.93
C GLN A 62 -15.34 1.80 -8.03
N LEU A 63 -15.70 1.20 -6.89
CA LEU A 63 -16.54 0.01 -6.85
C LEU A 63 -17.97 0.30 -7.33
N LYS A 64 -18.57 1.42 -6.91
CA LYS A 64 -19.90 1.85 -7.38
C LYS A 64 -19.91 2.07 -8.89
N GLU A 65 -18.87 2.68 -9.43
CA GLU A 65 -18.74 2.90 -10.87
C GLU A 65 -18.66 1.58 -11.64
N ALA A 66 -17.81 0.65 -11.18
CA ALA A 66 -17.66 -0.67 -11.79
C ALA A 66 -18.99 -1.47 -11.78
N ILE A 67 -19.72 -1.44 -10.66
CA ILE A 67 -21.04 -2.07 -10.56
C ILE A 67 -22.02 -1.43 -11.55
N SER A 68 -22.09 -0.10 -11.59
CA SER A 68 -23.00 0.64 -12.47
C SER A 68 -22.70 0.37 -13.94
N SER A 69 -21.41 0.32 -14.31
CA SER A 69 -20.96 -0.01 -15.67
C SER A 69 -21.37 -1.43 -16.05
N THR A 70 -21.14 -2.40 -15.15
CA THR A 70 -21.50 -3.81 -15.36
C THR A 70 -23.01 -3.98 -15.55
N GLN A 71 -23.82 -3.33 -14.71
CA GLN A 71 -25.28 -3.37 -14.83
C GLN A 71 -25.76 -2.80 -16.18
N ARG A 72 -25.17 -1.69 -16.64
CA ARG A 72 -25.50 -1.10 -17.95
C ARG A 72 -25.12 -2.02 -19.10
N ALA A 73 -23.94 -2.64 -19.04
CA ALA A 73 -23.49 -3.60 -20.03
C ALA A 73 -24.44 -4.80 -20.11
N ASN A 74 -24.78 -5.39 -18.96
CA ASN A 74 -25.72 -6.51 -18.89
C ASN A 74 -27.09 -6.16 -19.47
N LYS A 75 -27.62 -4.98 -19.15
CA LYS A 75 -28.89 -4.50 -19.72
C LYS A 75 -28.83 -4.39 -21.24
N LYS A 76 -27.73 -3.85 -21.79
CA LYS A 76 -27.54 -3.68 -23.23
C LYS A 76 -27.38 -5.03 -23.95
N VAL A 77 -26.65 -5.96 -23.34
CA VAL A 77 -26.53 -7.34 -23.84
C VAL A 77 -27.89 -8.03 -23.87
N ALA A 78 -28.66 -7.96 -22.78
CA ALA A 78 -29.99 -8.56 -22.70
C ALA A 78 -30.96 -7.98 -23.74
N GLN A 79 -30.94 -6.66 -23.96
CA GLN A 79 -31.74 -6.01 -25.00
C GLN A 79 -31.35 -6.48 -26.40
N THR A 80 -30.05 -6.59 -26.66
CA THR A 80 -29.52 -7.03 -27.96
C THR A 80 -29.90 -8.48 -28.24
N LEU A 81 -29.77 -9.37 -27.24
CA LEU A 81 -30.20 -10.76 -27.32
C LEU A 81 -31.69 -10.86 -27.64
N LYS A 82 -32.55 -10.11 -26.92
CA LYS A 82 -33.98 -10.10 -27.16
C LYS A 82 -34.33 -9.65 -28.58
N SER A 83 -33.70 -8.57 -29.07
CA SER A 83 -33.93 -8.09 -30.44
C SER A 83 -33.41 -9.05 -31.52
N LEU A 84 -32.39 -9.87 -31.22
CA LEU A 84 -31.92 -10.91 -32.13
C LEU A 84 -32.87 -12.13 -32.14
N GLU A 85 -33.43 -12.51 -31.00
CA GLU A 85 -34.45 -13.56 -30.90
C GLU A 85 -35.74 -13.16 -31.64
N GLU A 86 -36.19 -11.92 -31.50
CA GLU A 86 -37.37 -11.38 -32.18
C GLU A 86 -37.20 -11.29 -33.71
N LYS A 87 -35.97 -11.12 -34.22
CA LYS A 87 -35.67 -11.10 -35.66
C LYS A 87 -35.51 -12.48 -36.30
N LYS A 88 -35.43 -13.55 -35.50
CA LYS A 88 -35.21 -14.92 -35.98
C LYS A 88 -36.53 -15.69 -36.20
N HIS A 89 -37.66 -15.10 -35.83
CA HIS A 89 -39.04 -15.54 -36.13
C HIS A 89 -39.64 -14.66 -37.23
#